data_AF-A0A923ZWZ3-F1
#
_entry.id   AF-A0A923ZWZ3-F1
#
_cell.length_a   1.000
_cell.length_b   1.000
_cell.length_c   1.000
_cell.angle_alpha   90.00
_cell.angle_beta   90.00
_cell.angle_gamma   90.00
#
_symmetry.space_group_name_H-M   'P 1'
#
loop_
_entity.id
_entity.type
_entity.pdbx_description
1 polymer ?
#
loop_
_entity_poly.entity_id
_entity_poly.type
_entity_poly.pdbx_seq_one_letter_code
_entity_poly.pdbx_strand_id
1 'polypeptide(L)'
;FNGNYYDPRIWKSTQGGVVTLFNGDLENYSDIQFDNSGVLYACGSGMIYKFTSAGVRSVFASNVSGVQSIKFDGTGQLYAGSNLGTIFKVSSLGVPTVYVAGVGNVAQIDFDASGNLLFVDYSSGILYTISNVTLASTTVLSVDNAGNVIPSSSNGISNSTNVYNNVPGSLTINGKLYVEEDKTLNPYSNEHIVNITNTSIDLGTQMIPYLAKYKMIRFVLPANSTFTWNVPIGLASFQYVSISGTGNSNLTNITSQINMTVNRTYSYAGTSYKDAARAYISSFAVLSFGGVFINHTHNDFLPIGTGGIPALFYLGGNSPTLSFSASIVNSADHISTGSNTINACVLNNYVNFTKNPGAPADIQFIDVLGSRWAHADNQNFIIHRHPGQGSTMGVGVLLDPSPKIKIQ
;
A
#
# COMPACT_ATOMS: atom_id res chain seq x y z
N PHE A 1 -36.39 -22.25 47.72
CA PHE A 1 -35.09 -22.86 48.04
C PHE A 1 -34.90 -24.04 47.09
N ASN A 2 -33.92 -24.19 46.20
CA ASN A 2 -32.72 -23.47 45.75
C ASN A 2 -32.67 -23.75 44.22
N GLY A 3 -32.33 -22.82 43.33
CA GLY A 3 -30.93 -22.43 43.09
C GLY A 3 -30.25 -23.41 42.12
N ASN A 4 -30.48 -23.23 40.82
CA ASN A 4 -29.51 -23.52 39.75
C ASN A 4 -30.04 -22.97 38.42
N TYR A 5 -29.75 -21.70 38.15
CA TYR A 5 -30.08 -21.00 36.91
C TYR A 5 -29.09 -21.33 35.77
N TYR A 6 -28.13 -22.23 36.00
CA TYR A 6 -27.19 -22.70 34.99
C TYR A 6 -26.92 -24.18 35.23
N ASP A 7 -27.65 -25.04 34.52
CA ASP A 7 -27.24 -26.43 34.37
C ASP A 7 -26.22 -26.48 33.20
N PRO A 8 -24.91 -26.65 33.47
CA PRO A 8 -23.86 -26.61 32.45
C PRO A 8 -23.84 -27.86 31.54
N ARG A 9 -24.69 -28.84 31.83
CA ARG A 9 -24.76 -30.10 31.09
C ARG A 9 -25.37 -29.91 29.72
N ILE A 10 -24.96 -30.75 28.78
CA ILE A 10 -25.53 -30.78 27.43
C ILE A 10 -26.66 -31.81 27.40
N TRP A 11 -27.85 -31.37 26.98
CA TRP A 11 -29.04 -32.19 26.85
C TRP A 11 -29.37 -32.44 25.37
N LYS A 12 -29.88 -33.64 25.06
CA LYS A 12 -30.35 -34.03 23.73
C LYS A 12 -31.86 -34.20 23.74
N SER A 13 -32.55 -33.52 22.83
CA SER A 13 -33.99 -33.64 22.63
C SER A 13 -34.31 -34.38 21.32
N THR A 14 -35.42 -35.12 21.30
CA THR A 14 -36.01 -35.63 20.06
C THR A 14 -37.03 -34.66 19.50
N GLN A 15 -37.42 -34.82 18.23
CA GLN A 15 -38.51 -34.03 17.63
C GLN A 15 -39.85 -34.21 18.37
N GLY A 16 -40.04 -35.35 19.06
CA GLY A 16 -41.18 -35.62 19.93
C GLY A 16 -41.07 -35.05 21.35
N GLY A 17 -40.05 -34.26 21.66
CA GLY A 17 -39.88 -33.57 22.95
C GLY A 17 -39.26 -34.42 24.07
N VAL A 18 -38.78 -35.63 23.78
CA VAL A 18 -38.08 -36.45 24.79
C VAL A 18 -36.68 -35.90 25.02
N VAL A 19 -36.36 -35.52 26.26
CA VAL A 19 -35.06 -34.95 26.65
C VAL A 19 -34.23 -35.98 27.42
N THR A 20 -32.98 -36.18 27.02
CA THR A 20 -32.01 -37.10 27.64
C THR A 20 -30.67 -36.41 27.86
N LEU A 21 -29.90 -36.85 28.85
CA LEU A 21 -28.57 -36.29 29.10
C LEU A 21 -27.62 -36.75 27.99
N PHE A 22 -26.95 -35.79 27.32
CA PHE A 22 -25.93 -36.09 26.31
C PHE A 22 -24.53 -36.08 26.92
N ASN A 23 -24.17 -35.00 27.63
CA ASN A 23 -22.90 -34.90 28.34
C ASN A 23 -23.14 -34.32 29.74
N GLY A 24 -22.56 -34.97 30.74
CA GLY A 24 -22.72 -34.63 32.16
C GLY A 24 -21.61 -33.77 32.76
N ASP A 25 -20.66 -33.29 31.96
CA ASP A 25 -19.55 -32.50 32.47
C ASP A 25 -20.03 -31.13 32.95
N LEU A 26 -19.47 -30.64 34.05
CA LEU A 26 -19.84 -29.36 34.67
C LEU A 26 -19.01 -28.19 34.11
N GLU A 27 -18.99 -28.05 32.80
CA GLU A 27 -18.24 -27.02 32.07
C GLU A 27 -19.17 -25.90 31.61
N ASN A 28 -18.76 -24.64 31.78
CA ASN A 28 -19.58 -23.52 31.31
C ASN A 28 -19.34 -23.28 29.81
N TYR A 29 -20.08 -24.00 28.96
CA TYR A 29 -20.04 -23.81 27.52
C TYR A 29 -20.76 -22.51 27.14
N SER A 30 -20.09 -21.66 26.36
CA SER A 30 -20.68 -20.42 25.82
C SER A 30 -21.50 -20.66 24.55
N ASP A 31 -21.10 -21.61 23.72
CA ASP A 31 -21.74 -21.92 22.43
C ASP A 31 -21.51 -23.39 22.06
N ILE A 32 -22.43 -23.95 21.26
CA ILE A 32 -22.39 -25.32 20.74
C ILE A 32 -22.72 -25.33 19.24
N GLN A 33 -21.98 -26.12 18.45
CA GLN A 33 -22.20 -26.25 17.01
C GLN A 33 -21.97 -27.66 16.51
N PHE A 34 -22.71 -28.05 15.48
CA PHE A 34 -22.44 -29.28 14.74
C PHE A 34 -21.58 -28.96 13.51
N ASP A 35 -20.64 -29.86 13.20
CA ASP A 35 -20.01 -29.87 11.88
C ASP A 35 -20.93 -30.52 10.82
N ASN A 36 -20.52 -30.44 9.55
CA ASN A 36 -21.29 -31.02 8.43
C ASN A 36 -21.43 -32.55 8.50
N SER A 37 -20.65 -33.23 9.34
CA SER A 37 -20.75 -34.69 9.59
C SER A 37 -21.61 -35.02 10.81
N GLY A 38 -22.20 -34.01 11.47
CA GLY A 38 -23.04 -34.17 12.64
C GLY A 38 -22.26 -34.39 13.95
N VAL A 39 -20.96 -34.06 13.98
CA VAL A 39 -20.19 -34.11 15.23
C VAL A 39 -20.37 -32.82 16.01
N LEU A 40 -20.64 -32.93 17.32
CA LEU A 40 -20.85 -31.77 18.20
C LEU A 40 -19.51 -31.21 18.69
N TYR A 41 -19.41 -29.89 18.66
CA TYR A 41 -18.36 -29.09 19.27
C TYR A 41 -18.97 -28.07 20.23
N ALA A 42 -18.21 -27.70 21.26
CA ALA A 42 -18.59 -26.66 22.21
C ALA A 42 -17.38 -25.82 22.59
N CYS A 43 -17.57 -24.53 22.87
CA CYS A 43 -16.50 -23.68 23.40
C CYS A 43 -16.77 -23.25 24.84
N GLY A 44 -15.72 -23.19 25.65
CA GLY A 44 -15.80 -22.78 27.05
C GLY A 44 -14.42 -22.76 27.70
N SER A 45 -14.24 -21.90 28.71
CA SER A 45 -13.00 -21.79 29.51
C SER A 45 -11.69 -21.70 28.69
N GLY A 46 -11.72 -21.02 27.54
CA GLY A 46 -10.55 -20.87 26.67
C GLY A 46 -10.18 -22.09 25.84
N MET A 47 -11.10 -23.05 25.72
CA MET A 47 -10.96 -24.28 24.94
C MET A 47 -12.14 -24.49 23.99
N ILE A 48 -11.91 -25.31 22.96
CA ILE A 48 -12.96 -25.90 22.13
C ILE A 48 -12.89 -27.41 22.33
N TYR A 49 -14.05 -28.00 22.60
CA TYR A 49 -14.23 -29.41 22.85
C TYR A 49 -14.94 -30.08 21.68
N LYS A 50 -14.67 -31.37 21.49
CA LYS A 50 -15.33 -32.24 20.52
C LYS A 50 -15.95 -33.43 21.25
N PHE A 51 -17.15 -33.82 20.84
CA PHE A 51 -17.90 -34.90 21.47
C PHE A 51 -18.13 -36.05 20.50
N THR A 52 -18.04 -37.28 21.02
CA THR A 52 -18.53 -38.45 20.31
C THR A 52 -20.07 -38.46 20.27
N SER A 53 -20.67 -39.29 19.42
CA SER A 53 -22.13 -39.48 19.39
C SER A 53 -22.71 -40.02 20.71
N ALA A 54 -21.87 -40.60 21.57
CA ALA A 54 -22.20 -41.04 22.92
C ALA A 54 -21.98 -39.97 23.99
N GLY A 55 -21.59 -38.74 23.62
CA GLY A 55 -21.41 -37.62 24.53
C GLY A 55 -20.08 -37.59 25.29
N VAL A 56 -19.12 -38.46 24.93
CA VAL A 56 -17.76 -38.43 25.50
C VAL A 56 -17.00 -37.22 24.96
N ARG A 57 -16.51 -36.37 25.87
CA ARG A 57 -15.78 -35.13 25.58
C ARG A 57 -14.27 -35.37 25.36
N SER A 58 -13.69 -34.61 24.45
CA SER A 58 -12.25 -34.46 24.26
C SER A 58 -11.92 -32.99 23.96
N VAL A 59 -10.70 -32.55 24.26
CA VAL A 59 -10.22 -31.22 23.85
C VAL A 59 -9.88 -31.28 22.37
N PHE A 60 -10.49 -30.40 21.58
CA PHE A 60 -10.18 -30.23 20.16
C PHE A 60 -9.14 -29.14 19.96
N ALA A 61 -9.35 -27.96 20.56
CA ALA A 61 -8.41 -26.85 20.50
C ALA A 61 -8.22 -26.21 21.87
N SER A 62 -7.01 -25.76 22.15
CA SER A 62 -6.62 -25.03 23.36
C SER A 62 -6.06 -23.64 23.01
N ASN A 63 -5.82 -22.79 24.00
CA ASN A 63 -5.27 -21.43 23.82
C ASN A 63 -6.17 -20.49 23.01
N VAL A 64 -7.48 -20.63 23.16
CA VAL A 64 -8.50 -19.77 22.52
C VAL A 64 -9.24 -18.96 23.59
N SER A 65 -8.49 -18.20 24.36
CA SER A 65 -9.01 -17.42 25.51
C SER A 65 -10.15 -16.48 25.10
N GLY A 66 -11.18 -16.43 25.94
CA GLY A 66 -12.31 -15.52 25.77
C GLY A 66 -13.29 -15.89 24.64
N VAL A 67 -13.10 -17.02 23.95
CA VAL A 67 -14.05 -17.49 22.93
C VAL A 67 -15.46 -17.61 23.52
N GLN A 68 -16.41 -16.91 22.90
CA GLN A 68 -17.83 -16.94 23.25
C GLN A 68 -18.67 -17.64 22.20
N SER A 69 -18.23 -17.65 20.94
CA SER A 69 -18.98 -18.26 19.84
C SER A 69 -18.08 -19.03 18.90
N ILE A 70 -18.60 -20.14 18.36
CA ILE A 70 -17.93 -20.95 17.34
C ILE A 70 -18.87 -21.14 16.15
N LYS A 71 -18.32 -21.28 14.94
CA LYS A 71 -19.12 -21.54 13.73
C LYS A 71 -18.29 -22.24 12.66
N PHE A 72 -18.89 -23.23 12.01
CA PHE A 72 -18.34 -23.82 10.78
C PHE A 72 -18.81 -23.01 9.57
N ASP A 73 -17.88 -22.71 8.66
CA ASP A 73 -18.24 -22.18 7.34
C ASP A 73 -18.83 -23.26 6.42
N GLY A 74 -19.29 -22.87 5.24
CA GLY A 74 -19.87 -23.79 4.25
C GLY A 74 -18.89 -24.88 3.75
N THR A 75 -17.59 -24.73 3.98
CA THR A 75 -16.56 -25.72 3.62
C THR A 75 -16.20 -26.66 4.77
N GLY A 76 -16.75 -26.45 5.98
CA GLY A 76 -16.46 -27.23 7.16
C GLY A 76 -15.24 -26.73 7.96
N GLN A 77 -14.78 -25.50 7.72
CA GLN A 77 -13.71 -24.88 8.47
C GLN A 77 -14.28 -24.17 9.71
N LEU A 78 -13.71 -24.46 10.89
CA LEU A 78 -14.14 -23.88 12.17
C LEU A 78 -13.53 -22.49 12.40
N TYR A 79 -14.35 -21.55 12.82
CA TYR A 79 -13.96 -20.23 13.33
C TYR A 79 -14.48 -20.05 14.76
N ALA A 80 -13.80 -19.22 15.54
CA ALA A 80 -14.13 -18.98 16.95
C ALA A 80 -13.95 -17.51 17.31
N GLY A 81 -15.04 -16.83 17.70
CA GLY A 81 -15.06 -15.42 18.09
C GLY A 81 -14.82 -15.25 19.59
N SER A 82 -13.83 -14.40 19.95
CA SER A 82 -13.46 -14.08 21.33
C SER A 82 -13.87 -12.67 21.74
N ASN A 83 -14.38 -12.57 22.97
CA ASN A 83 -14.67 -11.29 23.61
C ASN A 83 -13.42 -10.45 23.90
N LEU A 84 -12.22 -10.99 23.64
CA LEU A 84 -10.94 -10.27 23.72
C LEU A 84 -10.53 -9.64 22.37
N GLY A 85 -11.43 -9.57 21.38
CA GLY A 85 -11.15 -8.92 20.09
C GLY A 85 -10.36 -9.75 19.11
N THR A 86 -10.46 -11.07 19.22
CA THR A 86 -9.83 -11.99 18.28
C THR A 86 -10.87 -12.95 17.71
N ILE A 87 -10.86 -13.17 16.41
CA ILE A 87 -11.53 -14.31 15.79
C ILE A 87 -10.43 -15.28 15.36
N PHE A 88 -10.53 -16.52 15.79
CA PHE A 88 -9.61 -17.58 15.43
C PHE A 88 -10.15 -18.39 14.26
N LYS A 89 -9.24 -18.93 13.44
CA LYS A 89 -9.49 -20.02 12.50
C LYS A 89 -8.82 -21.27 13.06
N VAL A 90 -9.58 -22.36 13.20
CA VAL A 90 -9.12 -23.59 13.87
C VAL A 90 -9.01 -24.71 12.84
N SER A 91 -7.80 -25.19 12.58
CA SER A 91 -7.58 -26.26 11.60
C SER A 91 -8.34 -27.55 11.96
N SER A 92 -8.46 -28.47 11.00
CA SER A 92 -9.06 -29.80 11.23
C SER A 92 -8.31 -30.64 12.28
N LEU A 93 -7.05 -30.29 12.57
CA LEU A 93 -6.23 -30.87 13.64
C LEU A 93 -6.37 -30.14 14.98
N GLY A 94 -7.25 -29.15 15.08
CA GLY A 94 -7.50 -28.43 16.33
C GLY A 94 -6.48 -27.34 16.66
N VAL A 95 -5.59 -26.98 15.73
CA VAL A 95 -4.62 -25.90 15.93
C VAL A 95 -5.28 -24.55 15.59
N PRO A 96 -5.43 -23.62 16.56
CA PRO A 96 -5.96 -22.29 16.31
C PRO A 96 -4.89 -21.36 15.73
N THR A 97 -5.32 -20.49 14.82
CA THR A 97 -4.55 -19.37 14.30
C THR A 97 -5.42 -18.11 14.37
N VAL A 98 -4.81 -16.94 14.48
CA VAL A 98 -5.54 -15.67 14.45
C VAL A 98 -6.06 -15.43 13.02
N TYR A 99 -7.38 -15.32 12.87
CA TYR A 99 -8.02 -14.95 11.61
C TYR A 99 -8.17 -13.43 11.48
N VAL A 100 -8.61 -12.78 12.55
CA VAL A 100 -8.62 -11.32 12.68
C VAL A 100 -8.42 -10.94 14.15
N ALA A 101 -7.72 -9.83 14.40
CA ALA A 101 -7.51 -9.27 15.73
C ALA A 101 -7.86 -7.77 15.77
N GLY A 102 -8.16 -7.25 16.96
CA GLY A 102 -8.52 -5.84 17.17
C GLY A 102 -9.97 -5.50 16.85
N VAL A 103 -10.88 -6.48 16.79
CA VAL A 103 -12.28 -6.31 16.35
C VAL A 103 -13.30 -6.07 17.48
N GLY A 104 -12.83 -5.77 18.70
CA GLY A 104 -13.72 -5.47 19.83
C GLY A 104 -14.34 -6.71 20.50
N ASN A 105 -15.46 -6.59 21.20
CA ASN A 105 -16.00 -7.68 22.01
C ASN A 105 -16.87 -8.60 21.16
N VAL A 106 -16.29 -9.63 20.53
CA VAL A 106 -17.04 -10.54 19.66
C VAL A 106 -17.97 -11.43 20.51
N ALA A 107 -19.28 -11.20 20.42
CA ALA A 107 -20.30 -12.00 21.08
C ALA A 107 -20.71 -13.22 20.27
N GLN A 108 -21.01 -13.02 18.98
CA GLN A 108 -21.51 -14.07 18.09
C GLN A 108 -20.85 -13.96 16.73
N ILE A 109 -20.59 -15.10 16.08
CA ILE A 109 -20.17 -15.19 14.69
C ILE A 109 -21.16 -16.01 13.85
N ASP A 110 -21.30 -15.68 12.57
CA ASP A 110 -22.04 -16.46 11.57
C ASP A 110 -21.44 -16.27 10.17
N PHE A 111 -22.02 -16.93 9.16
CA PHE A 111 -21.66 -16.73 7.75
C PHE A 111 -22.89 -16.39 6.92
N ASP A 112 -22.73 -15.46 5.97
CA ASP A 112 -23.75 -15.21 4.96
C ASP A 112 -23.68 -16.24 3.81
N ALA A 113 -24.68 -16.20 2.92
CA ALA A 113 -24.76 -17.12 1.77
C ALA A 113 -23.60 -16.96 0.76
N SER A 114 -22.85 -15.85 0.82
CA SER A 114 -21.66 -15.62 0.00
C SER A 114 -20.38 -16.11 0.67
N GLY A 115 -20.47 -16.64 1.90
CA GLY A 115 -19.35 -17.13 2.68
C GLY A 115 -18.56 -16.03 3.40
N ASN A 116 -19.14 -14.83 3.56
CA ASN A 116 -18.54 -13.76 4.37
C ASN A 116 -18.79 -14.05 5.85
N LEU A 117 -17.79 -13.79 6.70
CA LEU A 117 -17.94 -13.94 8.16
C LEU A 117 -18.68 -12.71 8.70
N LEU A 118 -19.78 -12.95 9.40
CA LEU A 118 -20.54 -11.95 10.13
C LEU A 118 -20.21 -12.05 11.61
N PHE A 119 -20.07 -10.92 12.30
CA PHE A 119 -19.91 -10.93 13.76
C PHE A 119 -20.57 -9.73 14.42
N VAL A 120 -21.03 -9.91 15.66
CA VAL A 120 -21.59 -8.82 16.47
C VAL A 120 -20.58 -8.42 17.53
N ASP A 121 -20.24 -7.12 17.58
CA ASP A 121 -19.53 -6.55 18.71
C ASP A 121 -20.53 -6.22 19.81
N TYR A 122 -20.46 -6.94 20.93
CA TYR A 122 -21.35 -6.77 22.07
C TYR A 122 -21.30 -5.36 22.66
N SER A 123 -20.13 -4.72 22.63
CA SER A 123 -19.94 -3.40 23.23
C SER A 123 -20.63 -2.30 22.44
N SER A 124 -20.66 -2.40 21.11
CA SER A 124 -21.32 -1.41 20.24
C SER A 124 -22.72 -1.83 19.78
N GLY A 125 -23.06 -3.13 19.85
CA GLY A 125 -24.30 -3.68 19.31
C GLY A 125 -24.33 -3.71 17.77
N ILE A 126 -23.20 -3.49 17.11
CA ILE A 126 -23.10 -3.41 15.64
C ILE A 126 -22.79 -4.79 15.07
N LEU A 127 -23.49 -5.14 13.97
CA LEU A 127 -23.16 -6.27 13.12
C LEU A 127 -22.12 -5.84 12.08
N TYR A 128 -20.99 -6.54 12.06
CA TYR A 128 -19.90 -6.36 11.11
C TYR A 128 -19.85 -7.52 10.12
N THR A 129 -19.38 -7.23 8.91
CA THR A 129 -19.14 -8.22 7.86
C THR A 129 -17.66 -8.19 7.48
N ILE A 130 -17.03 -9.36 7.50
CA ILE A 130 -15.69 -9.61 6.95
C ILE A 130 -15.88 -10.34 5.63
N SER A 131 -15.77 -9.60 4.53
CA SER A 131 -15.97 -10.13 3.19
C SER A 131 -14.88 -11.14 2.81
N ASN A 132 -15.31 -12.30 2.32
CA ASN A 132 -14.45 -13.33 1.77
C ASN A 132 -14.18 -12.99 0.30
N VAL A 133 -13.27 -12.04 0.07
CA VAL A 133 -12.95 -11.58 -1.29
C VAL A 133 -12.16 -12.67 -2.00
N THR A 134 -12.82 -13.43 -2.87
CA THR A 134 -12.14 -14.38 -3.77
C THR A 134 -11.62 -13.60 -4.98
N LEU A 135 -10.39 -13.10 -4.90
CA LEU A 135 -9.75 -12.42 -6.03
C LEU A 135 -9.35 -13.45 -7.09
N ALA A 136 -9.88 -13.31 -8.32
CA ALA A 136 -9.61 -14.18 -9.48
C ALA A 136 -8.16 -14.10 -10.04
N SER A 137 -7.22 -13.52 -9.29
CA SER A 137 -5.79 -13.45 -9.57
C SER A 137 -5.16 -12.83 -8.33
N THR A 138 -4.38 -13.60 -7.56
CA THR A 138 -3.82 -13.11 -6.30
C THR A 138 -2.38 -12.67 -6.45
N THR A 139 -1.87 -12.10 -5.37
CA THR A 139 -0.95 -11.00 -5.34
C THR A 139 -0.06 -11.16 -4.05
N VAL A 140 1.26 -11.50 -4.04
CA VAL A 140 2.13 -11.75 -2.82
C VAL A 140 2.59 -10.45 -2.14
N LEU A 141 2.36 -10.34 -0.83
CA LEU A 141 2.97 -9.38 0.09
C LEU A 141 4.28 -9.96 0.69
N SER A 142 5.30 -9.13 0.88
CA SER A 142 6.59 -9.55 1.45
C SER A 142 6.44 -10.12 2.87
N VAL A 143 7.06 -11.29 3.10
CA VAL A 143 7.23 -11.95 4.39
C VAL A 143 8.68 -11.83 4.86
N ASP A 144 8.92 -11.81 6.17
CA ASP A 144 10.27 -12.02 6.70
C ASP A 144 10.74 -13.49 6.51
N ASN A 145 12.00 -13.77 6.81
CA ASN A 145 12.56 -15.13 6.74
C ASN A 145 11.88 -16.14 7.70
N ALA A 146 10.99 -15.68 8.58
CA ALA A 146 10.21 -16.51 9.49
C ALA A 146 8.73 -16.69 9.06
N GLY A 147 8.34 -16.11 7.90
CA GLY A 147 6.99 -16.25 7.36
C GLY A 147 5.95 -15.29 7.97
N ASN A 148 6.38 -14.29 8.74
CA ASN A 148 5.47 -13.31 9.33
C ASN A 148 5.14 -12.21 8.31
N VAL A 149 3.87 -11.82 8.26
CA VAL A 149 3.43 -10.61 7.55
C VAL A 149 3.86 -9.42 8.37
N ILE A 150 4.74 -8.56 7.84
CA ILE A 150 5.19 -7.34 8.53
C ILE A 150 4.11 -6.26 8.36
N PRO A 151 3.37 -5.84 9.41
CA PRO A 151 2.54 -4.67 9.32
C PRO A 151 3.46 -3.45 9.48
N SER A 152 3.59 -2.60 8.46
CA SER A 152 4.24 -1.30 8.66
C SER A 152 3.34 -0.47 9.58
N SER A 153 3.83 -0.15 10.77
CA SER A 153 3.13 0.60 11.82
C SER A 153 2.99 2.11 11.54
N SER A 154 2.88 2.50 10.28
CA SER A 154 2.62 3.88 9.86
C SER A 154 1.76 3.89 8.60
N ASN A 155 0.67 4.65 8.67
CA ASN A 155 -0.37 4.86 7.67
C ASN A 155 0.06 4.64 6.20
N GLY A 156 -0.51 3.59 5.59
CA GLY A 156 -0.53 3.38 4.14
C GLY A 156 0.36 2.21 3.70
N ILE A 157 -0.25 1.19 3.09
CA ILE A 157 0.47 0.23 2.24
C ILE A 157 0.92 1.02 1.02
N SER A 158 2.10 1.63 1.11
CA SER A 158 2.74 2.29 -0.01
C SER A 158 3.77 1.37 -0.60
N ASN A 159 3.38 0.65 -1.65
CA ASN A 159 4.31 0.21 -2.66
C ASN A 159 3.55 -0.02 -3.95
N SER A 160 4.06 0.58 -5.01
CA SER A 160 3.76 0.28 -6.41
C SER A 160 4.25 -1.12 -6.80
N THR A 161 4.06 -2.12 -5.97
CA THR A 161 4.25 -3.52 -6.35
C THR A 161 2.92 -4.01 -6.87
N ASN A 162 2.85 -4.31 -8.17
CA ASN A 162 1.93 -5.34 -8.64
C ASN A 162 2.20 -6.56 -7.77
N VAL A 163 1.26 -6.83 -6.89
CA VAL A 163 1.36 -7.93 -5.97
C VAL A 163 1.15 -9.20 -6.89
N TYR A 164 1.81 -10.36 -6.77
CA TYR A 164 1.46 -11.62 -7.54
C TYR A 164 1.58 -12.86 -6.63
N ASN A 165 0.52 -13.66 -6.38
CA ASN A 165 0.45 -14.86 -5.52
C ASN A 165 -0.40 -15.97 -6.13
N ASN A 166 0.09 -17.19 -6.02
CA ASN A 166 -0.55 -18.44 -6.45
C ASN A 166 -1.02 -19.29 -5.24
N VAL A 167 -1.14 -18.70 -4.04
CA VAL A 167 -1.51 -19.42 -2.81
C VAL A 167 -2.62 -18.67 -2.05
N PRO A 168 -3.71 -19.35 -1.62
CA PRO A 168 -4.81 -18.73 -0.86
C PRO A 168 -4.37 -18.19 0.51
N GLY A 169 -4.81 -16.97 0.89
CA GLY A 169 -4.58 -16.35 2.20
C GLY A 169 -5.54 -15.18 2.50
N SER A 170 -5.62 -14.74 3.76
CA SER A 170 -6.50 -13.64 4.22
C SER A 170 -5.71 -12.36 4.53
N LEU A 171 -6.24 -11.19 4.14
CA LEU A 171 -5.68 -9.85 4.43
C LEU A 171 -6.55 -9.13 5.48
N THR A 172 -5.98 -8.84 6.65
CA THR A 172 -6.63 -8.04 7.70
C THR A 172 -6.13 -6.60 7.63
N ILE A 173 -7.05 -5.63 7.58
CA ILE A 173 -6.71 -4.21 7.50
C ILE A 173 -7.34 -3.48 8.68
N ASN A 174 -6.50 -3.05 9.62
CA ASN A 174 -6.90 -2.19 10.73
C ASN A 174 -6.87 -0.73 10.27
N GLY A 175 -7.82 -0.37 9.40
CA GLY A 175 -7.92 0.96 8.78
C GLY A 175 -8.85 0.97 7.57
N LYS A 176 -8.95 2.11 6.88
CA LYS A 176 -9.66 2.16 5.59
C LYS A 176 -8.78 1.53 4.51
N LEU A 177 -9.27 0.42 3.94
CA LEU A 177 -8.77 -0.09 2.67
C LEU A 177 -9.45 0.69 1.55
N TYR A 178 -8.65 1.34 0.71
CA TYR A 178 -9.13 1.91 -0.54
C TYR A 178 -8.93 0.83 -1.62
N VAL A 179 -10.00 0.06 -1.90
CA VAL A 179 -10.06 -0.81 -3.08
C VAL A 179 -10.72 -0.01 -4.18
N GLU A 180 -9.99 0.29 -5.25
CA GLU A 180 -10.61 0.80 -6.47
C GLU A 180 -11.23 -0.40 -7.21
N GLU A 181 -12.52 -0.67 -6.94
CA GLU A 181 -13.26 -1.81 -7.47
C GLU A 181 -13.62 -1.67 -8.97
N ASP A 182 -13.42 -0.49 -9.54
CA ASP A 182 -13.72 -0.22 -10.94
C ASP A 182 -12.53 -0.60 -11.84
N LYS A 183 -12.69 -1.71 -12.57
CA LYS A 183 -11.72 -2.15 -13.59
C LYS A 183 -11.49 -1.10 -14.69
N THR A 184 -12.34 -0.09 -14.87
CA THR A 184 -12.12 1.02 -15.81
C THR A 184 -11.28 2.17 -15.20
N LEU A 185 -11.10 2.19 -13.89
CA LEU A 185 -10.28 3.14 -13.12
C LEU A 185 -8.99 2.53 -12.57
N ASN A 186 -8.78 1.23 -12.75
CA ASN A 186 -7.49 0.61 -12.49
C ASN A 186 -6.41 1.36 -13.30
N PRO A 187 -5.37 1.94 -12.66
CA PRO A 187 -4.32 2.68 -13.33
C PRO A 187 -3.41 1.78 -14.21
N TYR A 188 -3.84 0.56 -14.52
CA TYR A 188 -3.20 -0.38 -15.44
C TYR A 188 -4.15 -0.94 -16.51
N SER A 189 -5.46 -0.63 -16.50
CA SER A 189 -6.41 -1.36 -17.33
C SER A 189 -6.67 -0.75 -18.72
N ASN A 190 -6.39 0.54 -18.95
CA ASN A 190 -6.37 1.17 -20.28
C ASN A 190 -5.55 2.47 -20.26
N GLU A 191 -4.25 2.36 -20.52
CA GLU A 191 -3.37 3.53 -20.63
C GLU A 191 -3.78 4.42 -21.82
N HIS A 192 -4.04 5.71 -21.56
CA HIS A 192 -4.25 6.67 -22.63
C HIS A 192 -2.90 7.18 -23.16
N ILE A 193 -2.56 6.80 -24.39
CA ILE A 193 -1.29 7.19 -25.01
C ILE A 193 -1.48 8.45 -25.85
N VAL A 194 -0.63 9.45 -25.61
CA VAL A 194 -0.63 10.73 -26.33
C VAL A 194 0.76 10.96 -26.91
N ASN A 195 0.85 11.00 -28.24
CA ASN A 195 2.10 11.37 -28.92
C ASN A 195 2.20 12.90 -28.99
N ILE A 196 3.17 13.48 -28.29
CA ILE A 196 3.40 14.93 -28.29
C ILE A 196 4.54 15.23 -29.27
N THR A 197 4.24 15.91 -30.36
CA THR A 197 5.22 16.19 -31.44
C THR A 197 5.53 17.68 -31.61
N ASN A 198 4.67 18.57 -31.11
CA ASN A 198 4.85 20.01 -31.27
C ASN A 198 5.80 20.57 -30.20
N THR A 199 7.06 20.78 -30.56
CA THR A 199 8.10 21.32 -29.66
C THR A 199 7.99 22.83 -29.43
N SER A 200 7.15 23.53 -30.20
CA SER A 200 6.96 24.99 -30.09
C SER A 200 6.00 25.40 -28.98
N ILE A 201 5.23 24.45 -28.43
CA ILE A 201 4.30 24.69 -27.32
C ILE A 201 4.89 24.05 -26.06
N ASP A 202 4.79 24.74 -24.92
CA ASP A 202 5.23 24.21 -23.64
C ASP A 202 4.58 22.86 -23.34
N LEU A 203 5.39 21.88 -22.93
CA LEU A 203 4.95 20.51 -22.65
C LEU A 203 3.87 20.49 -21.56
N GLY A 204 4.00 21.32 -20.51
CA GLY A 204 3.00 21.44 -19.45
C GLY A 204 1.64 21.87 -19.99
N THR A 205 1.63 22.89 -20.85
CA THR A 205 0.42 23.37 -21.54
C THR A 205 -0.24 22.26 -22.37
N GLN A 206 0.55 21.45 -23.06
CA GLN A 206 0.03 20.34 -23.87
C GLN A 206 -0.52 19.19 -23.02
N MET A 207 0.03 18.94 -21.83
CA MET A 207 -0.40 17.85 -20.95
C MET A 207 -1.70 18.16 -20.19
N ILE A 208 -1.89 19.40 -19.74
CA ILE A 208 -3.02 19.81 -18.86
C ILE A 208 -4.40 19.33 -19.33
N PRO A 209 -4.80 19.47 -20.62
CA PRO A 209 -6.12 19.04 -21.08
C PRO A 209 -6.37 17.53 -20.90
N TYR A 210 -5.33 16.71 -20.98
CA TYR A 210 -5.43 15.26 -20.80
C TYR A 210 -5.48 14.90 -19.31
N LEU A 211 -4.70 15.59 -18.48
CA LEU A 211 -4.65 15.36 -17.02
C LEU A 211 -6.01 15.60 -16.34
N ALA A 212 -6.85 16.48 -16.91
CA ALA A 212 -8.22 16.68 -16.44
C ALA A 212 -9.18 15.52 -16.79
N LYS A 213 -8.83 14.70 -17.78
CA LYS A 213 -9.74 13.71 -18.39
C LYS A 213 -9.41 12.27 -18.04
N TYR A 214 -8.14 11.94 -17.82
CA TYR A 214 -7.72 10.54 -17.66
C TYR A 214 -6.90 10.32 -16.40
N LYS A 215 -7.13 9.17 -15.75
CA LYS A 215 -6.40 8.74 -14.56
C LYS A 215 -5.08 8.02 -14.87
N MET A 216 -4.95 7.42 -16.05
CA MET A 216 -3.72 6.77 -16.52
C MET A 216 -3.34 7.30 -17.91
N ILE A 217 -2.23 8.03 -18.02
CA ILE A 217 -1.75 8.60 -19.28
C ILE A 217 -0.28 8.34 -19.49
N ARG A 218 0.09 8.05 -20.74
CA ARG A 218 1.48 8.11 -21.22
C ARG A 218 1.63 9.16 -22.31
N PHE A 219 2.45 10.16 -22.05
CA PHE A 219 2.94 11.10 -23.05
C PHE A 219 4.20 10.52 -23.71
N VAL A 220 4.22 10.49 -25.03
CA VAL A 220 5.32 9.93 -25.82
C VAL A 220 5.97 11.06 -26.61
N LEU A 221 7.27 11.26 -26.37
CA LEU A 221 8.10 12.25 -27.02
C LEU A 221 8.93 11.59 -28.14
N PRO A 222 8.98 12.16 -29.36
CA PRO A 222 9.77 11.61 -30.45
C PRO A 222 11.28 11.64 -30.16
N ALA A 223 12.04 10.74 -30.78
CA ALA A 223 13.50 10.83 -30.81
C ALA A 223 13.96 12.17 -31.42
N ASN A 224 15.13 12.64 -31.04
CA ASN A 224 15.74 13.88 -31.56
C ASN A 224 14.82 15.10 -31.41
N SER A 225 14.15 15.22 -30.27
CA SER A 225 13.22 16.31 -29.98
C SER A 225 13.65 17.05 -28.72
N THR A 226 13.30 18.34 -28.66
CA THR A 226 13.57 19.16 -27.48
C THR A 226 12.31 19.94 -27.15
N PHE A 227 11.74 19.66 -25.98
CA PHE A 227 10.56 20.32 -25.46
C PHE A 227 10.95 21.30 -24.37
N THR A 228 10.26 22.44 -24.30
CA THR A 228 10.30 23.30 -23.12
C THR A 228 9.22 22.88 -22.13
N TRP A 229 9.53 22.82 -20.83
CA TRP A 229 8.55 22.58 -19.78
C TRP A 229 8.75 23.56 -18.60
N ASN A 230 8.00 24.65 -18.66
CA ASN A 230 7.96 25.70 -17.65
C ASN A 230 6.56 25.89 -17.06
N VAL A 231 5.50 25.40 -17.73
CA VAL A 231 4.15 25.42 -17.17
C VAL A 231 3.95 24.24 -16.21
N PRO A 232 3.61 24.49 -14.94
CA PRO A 232 3.47 23.43 -13.95
C PRO A 232 2.22 22.59 -14.21
N ILE A 233 2.28 21.31 -13.85
CA ILE A 233 1.12 20.41 -13.85
C ILE A 233 0.77 19.95 -12.44
N GLY A 234 -0.51 19.67 -12.22
CA GLY A 234 -0.98 19.00 -11.01
C GLY A 234 -1.46 17.60 -11.33
N LEU A 235 -1.02 16.61 -10.56
CA LEU A 235 -1.56 15.26 -10.59
C LEU A 235 -2.55 15.10 -9.43
N ALA A 236 -3.76 14.66 -9.74
CA ALA A 236 -4.77 14.33 -8.75
C ALA A 236 -4.41 13.01 -8.03
N SER A 237 -5.01 12.78 -6.86
CA SER A 237 -4.80 11.53 -6.12
C SER A 237 -5.12 10.30 -6.99
N PHE A 238 -4.31 9.26 -6.82
CA PHE A 238 -4.38 8.00 -7.58
C PHE A 238 -4.23 8.14 -9.11
N GLN A 239 -3.66 9.25 -9.59
CA GLN A 239 -3.38 9.45 -11.02
C GLN A 239 -1.99 8.93 -11.39
N TYR A 240 -1.89 8.20 -12.51
CA TYR A 240 -0.65 7.72 -13.09
C TYR A 240 -0.33 8.49 -14.38
N VAL A 241 0.81 9.17 -14.40
CA VAL A 241 1.31 9.91 -15.56
C VAL A 241 2.71 9.43 -15.88
N SER A 242 2.92 9.01 -17.13
CA SER A 242 4.23 8.66 -17.65
C SER A 242 4.62 9.62 -18.77
N ILE A 243 5.88 10.05 -18.79
CA ILE A 243 6.48 10.79 -19.90
C ILE A 243 7.64 9.96 -20.43
N SER A 244 7.54 9.54 -21.70
CA SER A 244 8.47 8.59 -22.29
C SER A 244 9.07 9.11 -23.60
N GLY A 245 10.38 8.97 -23.78
CA GLY A 245 11.08 9.27 -25.03
C GLY A 245 11.21 8.03 -25.91
N THR A 246 10.95 8.18 -27.20
CA THR A 246 11.25 7.17 -28.22
C THR A 246 12.69 7.36 -28.69
N GLY A 247 13.48 6.29 -28.86
CA GLY A 247 14.89 6.40 -29.25
C GLY A 247 15.92 6.22 -28.12
N ASN A 248 15.51 5.65 -26.99
CA ASN A 248 16.38 5.31 -25.85
C ASN A 248 17.11 3.96 -26.01
N SER A 249 17.38 3.51 -27.25
CA SER A 249 17.98 2.19 -27.53
C SER A 249 19.44 2.07 -27.07
N ASN A 250 20.12 3.19 -26.81
CA ASN A 250 21.44 3.24 -26.19
C ASN A 250 21.56 4.48 -25.27
N LEU A 251 22.06 4.28 -24.05
CA LEU A 251 21.94 5.21 -22.91
C LEU A 251 22.84 6.46 -23.01
N THR A 252 23.82 6.44 -23.90
CA THR A 252 24.62 7.62 -24.25
C THR A 252 23.93 8.51 -25.29
N ASN A 253 22.76 8.11 -25.80
CA ASN A 253 22.06 8.78 -26.88
C ASN A 253 20.57 8.94 -26.56
N ILE A 254 20.24 9.45 -25.37
CA ILE A 254 18.88 9.89 -25.06
C ILE A 254 18.64 11.21 -25.81
N THR A 255 17.76 11.17 -26.81
CA THR A 255 17.56 12.29 -27.74
C THR A 255 16.21 13.00 -27.57
N SER A 256 15.33 12.51 -26.70
CA SER A 256 14.11 13.21 -26.27
C SER A 256 14.44 14.08 -25.06
N GLN A 257 14.65 15.37 -25.30
CA GLN A 257 15.08 16.33 -24.29
C GLN A 257 13.92 17.18 -23.77
N ILE A 258 13.93 17.46 -22.47
CA ILE A 258 12.97 18.31 -21.76
C ILE A 258 13.78 19.42 -21.07
N ASN A 259 13.68 20.64 -21.58
CA ASN A 259 14.33 21.82 -21.04
C ASN A 259 13.40 22.57 -20.09
N MET A 260 13.81 22.70 -18.84
CA MET A 260 13.14 23.50 -17.82
C MET A 260 14.03 24.73 -17.58
N THR A 261 13.67 25.88 -18.14
CA THR A 261 14.61 27.02 -18.29
C THR A 261 14.25 28.26 -17.49
N VAL A 262 13.02 28.32 -16.98
CA VAL A 262 12.50 29.50 -16.28
C VAL A 262 11.88 29.09 -14.95
N ASN A 263 12.45 29.54 -13.84
CA ASN A 263 11.80 29.37 -12.55
C ASN A 263 10.61 30.31 -12.41
N ARG A 264 9.56 29.81 -11.76
CA ARG A 264 8.42 30.65 -11.39
C ARG A 264 8.82 31.47 -10.18
N THR A 265 8.22 32.64 -10.07
CA THR A 265 8.36 33.48 -8.90
C THR A 265 6.99 33.77 -8.32
N TYR A 266 6.93 33.94 -7.02
CA TYR A 266 5.74 34.48 -6.37
C TYR A 266 6.18 35.59 -5.42
N SER A 267 5.33 36.62 -5.30
CA SER A 267 5.60 37.75 -4.43
C SER A 267 4.81 37.59 -3.13
N TYR A 268 5.49 37.68 -2.00
CA TYR A 268 4.87 37.71 -0.68
C TYR A 268 5.52 38.79 0.18
N ALA A 269 4.70 39.64 0.79
CA ALA A 269 5.15 40.77 1.60
C ALA A 269 6.21 41.65 0.89
N GLY A 270 6.06 41.90 -0.42
CA GLY A 270 6.98 42.73 -1.21
C GLY A 270 8.31 42.05 -1.61
N THR A 271 8.55 40.81 -1.18
CA THR A 271 9.72 40.02 -1.57
C THR A 271 9.32 39.01 -2.64
N SER A 272 10.12 38.88 -3.69
CA SER A 272 9.98 37.80 -4.68
C SER A 272 10.69 36.56 -4.19
N TYR A 273 10.02 35.42 -4.29
CA TYR A 273 10.53 34.12 -3.88
C TYR A 273 10.51 33.15 -5.05
N LYS A 274 11.46 32.21 -5.02
CA LYS A 274 11.57 31.15 -6.02
C LYS A 274 10.50 30.07 -5.83
N ASP A 275 9.92 29.60 -6.93
CA ASP A 275 9.09 28.39 -7.04
C ASP A 275 9.57 27.55 -8.24
N ALA A 276 10.33 26.49 -7.95
CA ALA A 276 10.95 25.62 -8.95
C ALA A 276 9.99 24.52 -9.45
N ALA A 277 8.84 24.32 -8.81
CA ALA A 277 7.98 23.17 -9.09
C ALA A 277 7.43 23.16 -10.53
N ARG A 278 7.65 22.04 -11.23
CA ARG A 278 7.08 21.68 -12.53
C ARG A 278 5.95 20.66 -12.43
N ALA A 279 5.94 19.85 -11.37
CA ALA A 279 4.81 18.98 -11.08
C ALA A 279 4.48 18.96 -9.59
N TYR A 280 3.19 18.98 -9.29
CA TYR A 280 2.63 18.77 -7.96
C TYR A 280 1.94 17.42 -7.94
N ILE A 281 2.51 16.47 -7.21
CA ILE A 281 2.09 15.06 -7.21
C ILE A 281 1.31 14.82 -5.91
N SER A 282 0.00 14.60 -6.00
CA SER A 282 -0.87 14.38 -4.84
C SER A 282 -0.73 12.97 -4.25
N SER A 283 -1.42 12.71 -3.14
CA SER A 283 -1.42 11.41 -2.46
C SER A 283 -1.66 10.24 -3.42
N PHE A 284 -0.81 9.22 -3.36
CA PHE A 284 -0.88 8.01 -4.17
C PHE A 284 -0.79 8.22 -5.69
N ALA A 285 -0.49 9.43 -6.16
CA ALA A 285 -0.25 9.69 -7.57
C ALA A 285 1.18 9.27 -7.96
N VAL A 286 1.35 8.93 -9.24
CA VAL A 286 2.63 8.51 -9.81
C VAL A 286 2.98 9.41 -10.98
N LEU A 287 4.17 10.01 -10.95
CA LEU A 287 4.82 10.60 -12.11
C LEU A 287 6.04 9.76 -12.49
N SER A 288 6.07 9.25 -13.71
CA SER A 288 7.16 8.41 -14.20
C SER A 288 7.82 9.00 -15.45
N PHE A 289 9.14 8.85 -15.52
CA PHE A 289 9.96 9.25 -16.65
C PHE A 289 10.70 8.05 -17.22
N GLY A 290 10.68 7.92 -18.55
CA GLY A 290 11.33 6.82 -19.26
C GLY A 290 12.06 7.28 -20.51
N GLY A 291 13.37 7.09 -20.63
CA GLY A 291 14.06 7.41 -21.90
C GLY A 291 14.12 8.91 -22.22
N VAL A 292 14.16 9.79 -21.22
CA VAL A 292 14.18 11.24 -21.43
C VAL A 292 15.41 11.91 -20.80
N PHE A 293 15.86 12.99 -21.42
CA PHE A 293 16.90 13.86 -20.86
C PHE A 293 16.26 15.13 -20.32
N ILE A 294 16.17 15.26 -19.01
CA ILE A 294 15.67 16.46 -18.34
C ILE A 294 16.86 17.37 -18.06
N ASN A 295 16.81 18.59 -18.60
CA ASN A 295 17.82 19.60 -18.38
C ASN A 295 17.17 20.86 -17.79
N HIS A 296 17.37 21.06 -16.50
CA HIS A 296 16.87 22.21 -15.78
C HIS A 296 17.99 23.23 -15.53
N THR A 297 18.00 24.31 -16.29
CA THR A 297 18.97 25.39 -16.17
C THR A 297 18.25 26.67 -15.76
N HIS A 298 18.60 27.23 -14.61
CA HIS A 298 18.16 28.57 -14.26
C HIS A 298 19.28 29.29 -13.50
N ASN A 299 19.32 30.61 -13.61
CA ASN A 299 20.31 31.46 -12.93
C ASN A 299 19.55 32.46 -12.06
N ASP A 300 18.98 31.97 -10.96
CA ASP A 300 18.21 32.79 -10.03
C ASP A 300 18.69 32.57 -8.59
N PHE A 301 19.06 33.67 -7.94
CA PHE A 301 19.49 33.72 -6.54
C PHE A 301 18.35 34.14 -5.61
N LEU A 302 17.11 34.18 -6.09
CA LEU A 302 15.95 34.49 -5.26
C LEU A 302 15.84 33.53 -4.06
N PRO A 303 15.46 34.06 -2.87
CA PRO A 303 15.29 33.25 -1.68
C PRO A 303 14.12 32.26 -1.83
N ILE A 304 14.19 31.15 -1.09
CA ILE A 304 13.06 30.22 -0.93
C ILE A 304 12.17 30.76 0.19
N GLY A 305 10.92 31.08 -0.12
CA GLY A 305 9.95 31.58 0.86
C GLY A 305 9.08 30.49 1.45
N THR A 306 8.28 30.84 2.46
CA THR A 306 7.39 29.91 3.20
C THR A 306 6.31 29.23 2.36
N GLY A 307 6.11 29.64 1.10
CA GLY A 307 5.18 29.03 0.15
C GLY A 307 5.83 28.62 -1.18
N GLY A 308 7.14 28.80 -1.33
CA GLY A 308 7.89 28.42 -2.53
C GLY A 308 8.36 26.99 -2.46
N ILE A 309 8.34 26.29 -3.57
CA ILE A 309 8.84 24.92 -3.63
C ILE A 309 10.27 24.95 -4.17
N PRO A 310 11.27 24.49 -3.39
CA PRO A 310 12.68 24.56 -3.77
C PRO A 310 13.13 23.46 -4.73
N ALA A 311 12.20 22.65 -5.24
CA ALA A 311 12.49 21.48 -6.06
C ALA A 311 11.62 21.40 -7.32
N LEU A 312 12.09 20.68 -8.33
CA LEU A 312 11.38 20.46 -9.59
C LEU A 312 10.08 19.69 -9.42
N PHE A 313 10.04 18.72 -8.51
CA PHE A 313 8.89 17.86 -8.30
C PHE A 313 8.45 17.90 -6.84
N TYR A 314 7.24 18.41 -6.61
CA TYR A 314 6.62 18.44 -5.30
C TYR A 314 5.82 17.17 -5.05
N LEU A 315 6.11 16.52 -3.93
CA LEU A 315 5.50 15.28 -3.48
C LEU A 315 4.54 15.58 -2.33
N GLY A 316 3.28 15.84 -2.66
CA GLY A 316 2.24 16.24 -1.72
C GLY A 316 1.42 15.06 -1.19
N GLY A 317 1.15 15.06 0.12
CA GLY A 317 0.23 14.12 0.75
C GLY A 317 0.82 12.73 1.02
N ASN A 318 -0.01 11.70 1.05
CA ASN A 318 0.40 10.36 1.47
C ASN A 318 0.94 9.57 0.29
N SER A 319 2.20 9.12 0.38
CA SER A 319 2.82 8.17 -0.55
C SER A 319 2.77 8.52 -2.05
N PRO A 320 3.03 9.79 -2.46
CA PRO A 320 3.26 10.10 -3.86
C PRO A 320 4.51 9.37 -4.38
N THR A 321 4.53 9.05 -5.68
CA THR A 321 5.64 8.34 -6.33
C THR A 321 6.22 9.17 -7.47
N LEU A 322 7.55 9.31 -7.47
CA LEU A 322 8.32 9.84 -8.59
C LEU A 322 9.26 8.75 -9.07
N SER A 323 9.22 8.43 -10.36
CA SER A 323 10.02 7.33 -10.92
C SER A 323 10.82 7.75 -12.14
N PHE A 324 12.03 7.19 -12.26
CA PHE A 324 12.90 7.35 -13.43
C PHE A 324 13.39 6.00 -13.93
N SER A 325 13.42 5.85 -15.25
CA SER A 325 13.98 4.69 -15.94
C SER A 325 14.71 5.16 -17.20
N ALA A 326 15.91 4.65 -17.45
CA ALA A 326 16.72 5.00 -18.62
C ALA A 326 16.74 6.52 -18.94
N SER A 327 16.94 7.37 -17.93
CA SER A 327 16.77 8.82 -18.02
C SER A 327 17.99 9.56 -17.48
N ILE A 328 18.27 10.74 -18.00
CA ILE A 328 19.30 11.65 -17.48
C ILE A 328 18.60 12.88 -16.92
N VAL A 329 18.98 13.32 -15.73
CA VAL A 329 18.44 14.53 -15.11
C VAL A 329 19.59 15.42 -14.69
N ASN A 330 19.68 16.58 -15.34
CA ASN A 330 20.59 17.64 -14.98
C ASN A 330 19.79 18.79 -14.39
N SER A 331 20.15 19.26 -13.20
CA SER A 331 19.40 20.33 -12.53
C SER A 331 20.31 21.36 -11.89
N ALA A 332 19.81 22.59 -11.75
CA ALA A 332 20.42 23.63 -10.89
C ALA A 332 19.73 23.74 -9.51
N ASP A 333 18.60 23.07 -9.31
CA ASP A 333 17.81 23.03 -8.05
C ASP A 333 17.62 21.59 -7.57
N HIS A 334 17.07 21.43 -6.35
CA HIS A 334 16.64 20.14 -5.83
C HIS A 334 15.69 19.44 -6.82
N ILE A 335 15.78 18.12 -6.90
CA ILE A 335 14.95 17.35 -7.84
C ILE A 335 13.57 17.11 -7.23
N SER A 336 13.49 16.70 -5.97
CA SER A 336 12.25 16.41 -5.26
C SER A 336 12.20 17.02 -3.86
N THR A 337 10.99 17.33 -3.39
CA THR A 337 10.71 17.74 -2.00
C THR A 337 9.26 17.41 -1.65
N GLY A 338 8.94 17.17 -0.37
CA GLY A 338 7.57 16.84 0.01
C GLY A 338 7.42 16.00 1.28
N SER A 339 6.32 15.24 1.35
CA SER A 339 5.76 14.61 2.55
C SER A 339 6.67 13.60 3.29
N ASN A 340 6.17 13.09 4.43
CA ASN A 340 6.88 12.16 5.31
C ASN A 340 7.06 10.74 4.73
N THR A 341 6.44 10.41 3.60
CA THR A 341 6.56 9.13 2.89
C THR A 341 6.75 9.37 1.40
N ILE A 342 8.00 9.30 0.95
CA ILE A 342 8.44 9.58 -0.43
C ILE A 342 8.90 8.27 -1.08
N ASN A 343 8.12 7.78 -2.05
CA ASN A 343 8.56 6.68 -2.90
C ASN A 343 9.22 7.24 -4.16
N ALA A 344 10.51 7.54 -4.08
CA ALA A 344 11.30 7.91 -5.25
C ALA A 344 11.96 6.64 -5.80
N CYS A 345 11.38 6.04 -6.83
CA CYS A 345 11.83 4.73 -7.31
C CYS A 345 12.66 4.87 -8.59
N VAL A 346 13.89 4.34 -8.59
CA VAL A 346 14.67 4.19 -9.82
C VAL A 346 14.46 2.77 -10.32
N LEU A 347 13.58 2.60 -11.30
CA LEU A 347 13.14 1.30 -11.80
C LEU A 347 13.87 0.93 -13.08
N ASN A 348 14.74 -0.09 -13.00
CA ASN A 348 15.41 -0.77 -14.12
C ASN A 348 16.12 0.14 -15.15
N ASN A 349 17.32 -0.26 -15.60
CA ASN A 349 18.20 0.50 -16.49
C ASN A 349 18.92 1.69 -15.82
N TYR A 350 19.78 2.34 -16.59
CA TYR A 350 20.74 3.33 -16.11
C TYR A 350 20.10 4.72 -15.98
N VAL A 351 20.20 5.33 -14.80
CA VAL A 351 19.74 6.69 -14.53
C VAL A 351 20.91 7.52 -13.99
N ASN A 352 21.08 8.73 -14.52
CA ASN A 352 22.15 9.63 -14.12
C ASN A 352 21.59 10.98 -13.65
N PHE A 353 21.98 11.39 -12.43
CA PHE A 353 21.64 12.68 -11.86
C PHE A 353 22.89 13.54 -11.77
N THR A 354 22.89 14.70 -12.43
CA THR A 354 24.03 15.62 -12.43
C THR A 354 23.64 17.00 -11.93
N LYS A 355 24.56 17.64 -11.21
CA LYS A 355 24.47 19.05 -10.88
C LYS A 355 24.96 19.89 -12.06
N ASN A 356 24.22 20.93 -12.37
CA ASN A 356 24.62 21.90 -13.38
C ASN A 356 25.93 22.60 -12.98
N PRO A 357 26.90 22.72 -13.91
CA PRO A 357 28.10 23.53 -13.67
C PRO A 357 27.73 24.95 -13.23
N GLY A 358 28.26 25.38 -12.08
CA GLY A 358 28.02 26.72 -11.52
C GLY A 358 26.80 26.84 -10.59
N ALA A 359 26.03 25.77 -10.35
CA ALA A 359 24.94 25.82 -9.39
C ALA A 359 25.47 26.07 -7.96
N PRO A 360 24.90 27.03 -7.21
CA PRO A 360 25.49 27.58 -5.97
C PRO A 360 25.44 26.63 -4.78
N ALA A 361 24.49 25.67 -4.77
CA ALA A 361 24.28 24.72 -3.68
C ALA A 361 24.26 23.28 -4.22
N ASP A 362 24.51 22.31 -3.35
CA ASP A 362 24.33 20.90 -3.69
C ASP A 362 22.86 20.58 -3.95
N ILE A 363 22.62 19.60 -4.82
CA ILE A 363 21.28 19.19 -5.20
C ILE A 363 20.85 18.05 -4.29
N GLN A 364 19.75 18.24 -3.58
CA GLN A 364 19.15 17.17 -2.79
C GLN A 364 18.17 16.36 -3.63
N PHE A 365 18.27 15.04 -3.48
CA PHE A 365 17.28 14.07 -3.89
C PHE A 365 16.83 13.28 -2.65
N ILE A 366 15.53 13.29 -2.35
CA ILE A 366 14.98 12.65 -1.15
C ILE A 366 14.39 11.29 -1.52
N ASP A 367 14.83 10.23 -0.83
CA ASP A 367 14.34 8.85 -0.92
C ASP A 367 13.87 8.38 0.48
N VAL A 368 12.61 7.95 0.63
CA VAL A 368 12.05 7.50 1.91
C VAL A 368 11.33 6.15 1.73
N LEU A 369 12.11 5.07 1.79
CA LEU A 369 11.73 3.67 2.06
C LEU A 369 10.58 3.08 1.21
N GLY A 370 10.91 2.08 0.38
CA GLY A 370 9.85 1.20 -0.14
C GLY A 370 10.26 0.08 -1.09
N SER A 371 11.19 0.26 -2.02
CA SER A 371 11.74 -0.82 -2.88
C SER A 371 13.08 -0.38 -3.46
N ARG A 372 14.12 -1.22 -3.28
CA ARG A 372 15.55 -0.86 -3.42
C ARG A 372 15.98 -0.59 -4.88
N TRP A 373 16.75 0.49 -5.12
CA TRP A 373 18.17 0.50 -5.60
C TRP A 373 18.71 1.92 -5.88
N ALA A 374 19.85 2.28 -5.25
CA ALA A 374 20.69 3.44 -5.60
C ALA A 374 22.20 3.06 -5.50
N HIS A 375 23.06 3.56 -6.39
CA HIS A 375 24.52 3.41 -6.31
C HIS A 375 25.26 4.70 -6.68
N ALA A 376 26.47 4.86 -6.16
CA ALA A 376 27.31 6.05 -6.23
C ALA A 376 28.78 5.70 -6.51
N ASP A 377 29.47 6.57 -7.26
CA ASP A 377 30.89 6.91 -7.08
C ASP A 377 31.07 8.39 -7.50
N ASN A 378 32.02 9.19 -7.00
CA ASN A 378 33.19 8.87 -6.18
C ASN A 378 33.29 9.86 -4.99
N GLN A 379 33.18 9.30 -3.78
CA GLN A 379 33.41 9.84 -2.42
C GLN A 379 32.20 9.96 -1.44
N ASN A 380 31.38 8.88 -1.43
CA ASN A 380 30.69 8.26 -0.28
C ASN A 380 29.19 8.58 0.02
N PHE A 381 28.30 7.66 -0.38
CA PHE A 381 27.33 6.92 0.48
C PHE A 381 26.85 5.64 -0.27
N ILE A 382 26.69 4.50 0.43
CA ILE A 382 26.52 3.14 -0.15
C ILE A 382 25.14 2.52 0.18
N ILE A 383 24.46 1.94 -0.82
CA ILE A 383 23.48 0.82 -0.65
C ILE A 383 23.78 -0.27 -1.73
N HIS A 384 23.98 -1.54 -1.33
CA HIS A 384 24.30 -2.71 -2.20
C HIS A 384 23.04 -3.51 -2.64
N ARG A 385 22.99 -4.41 -3.65
CA ARG A 385 23.54 -4.57 -5.03
C ARG A 385 22.81 -5.78 -5.70
N HIS A 386 22.50 -5.73 -7.01
CA HIS A 386 22.49 -6.92 -7.90
C HIS A 386 23.52 -6.65 -9.02
N PRO A 387 24.33 -7.62 -9.48
CA PRO A 387 25.37 -7.36 -10.46
C PRO A 387 24.77 -7.13 -11.86
N GLY A 388 25.00 -5.96 -12.48
CA GLY A 388 24.84 -5.77 -13.94
C GLY A 388 23.97 -4.61 -14.44
N GLN A 389 23.34 -3.80 -13.59
CA GLN A 389 22.51 -2.65 -13.98
C GLN A 389 22.74 -1.51 -12.98
N GLY A 390 23.14 -0.31 -13.42
CA GLY A 390 23.68 0.74 -12.54
C GLY A 390 22.94 2.08 -12.60
N SER A 391 22.62 2.65 -11.44
CA SER A 391 22.25 4.07 -11.26
C SER A 391 23.45 4.82 -10.69
N THR A 392 23.69 6.08 -11.09
CA THR A 392 24.85 6.88 -10.64
C THR A 392 24.44 8.32 -10.26
N MET A 393 25.00 8.83 -9.17
CA MET A 393 24.91 10.25 -8.79
C MET A 393 26.21 10.98 -9.14
N GLY A 394 26.10 12.12 -9.80
CA GLY A 394 27.24 12.98 -10.12
C GLY A 394 27.71 13.82 -8.92
N VAL A 395 28.90 14.42 -9.07
CA VAL A 395 29.50 15.31 -8.06
C VAL A 395 28.54 16.46 -7.71
N GLY A 396 28.36 16.74 -6.41
CA GLY A 396 27.50 17.82 -5.92
C GLY A 396 26.00 17.47 -5.86
N VAL A 397 25.63 16.19 -6.02
CA VAL A 397 24.29 15.69 -5.73
C VAL A 397 24.35 14.86 -4.44
N LEU A 398 23.47 15.16 -3.48
CA LEU A 398 23.40 14.50 -2.18
C LEU A 398 22.11 13.69 -2.06
N LEU A 399 22.22 12.49 -1.48
CA LEU A 399 21.07 11.70 -1.03
C LEU A 399 20.83 12.01 0.45
N ASP A 400 19.61 12.42 0.83
CA ASP A 400 19.22 12.53 2.24
C ASP A 400 18.30 11.37 2.62
N PRO A 401 18.83 10.28 3.23
CA PRO A 401 18.05 9.10 3.59
C PRO A 401 17.27 9.26 4.91
N SER A 402 17.24 10.45 5.52
CA SER A 402 16.66 10.66 6.86
C SER A 402 15.64 11.80 6.90
N PRO A 403 14.47 11.63 7.56
CA PRO A 403 13.63 12.75 7.94
C PRO A 403 14.35 13.56 9.03
N LYS A 404 15.02 14.64 8.66
CA LYS A 404 15.68 15.53 9.63
C LYS A 404 14.64 16.39 10.34
N ILE A 405 14.10 15.90 11.46
CA ILE A 405 13.76 16.80 12.56
C ILE A 405 15.09 17.16 13.26
N LYS A 406 15.58 18.37 13.04
CA LYS A 406 16.49 19.04 13.99
C LYS A 406 15.72 20.19 14.61
N ILE A 407 15.20 19.96 15.82
CA ILE A 407 14.77 21.04 16.70
C ILE A 407 16.04 21.76 17.16
N GLN A 408 16.07 23.08 17.05
CA GLN A 408 17.00 23.92 17.79
C GLN A 408 16.24 24.59 18.93
#